data_AF-A0A9W9ZI39-F1
#
_entry.id   AF-A0A9W9ZI39-F1
#
_cell.length_a   1.000
_cell.length_b   1.000
_cell.length_c   1.000
_cell.angle_alpha   90.00
_cell.angle_beta   90.00
_cell.angle_gamma   90.00
#
_symmetry.space_group_name_H-M   'P 1'
#
loop_
_entity.id
_entity.type
_entity.pdbx_description
1 polymer ?
#
loop_
_entity_poly.entity_id
_entity_poly.type
_entity_poly.pdbx_seq_one_letter_code
_entity_poly.pdbx_strand_id
1 'polypeptide(L)'
;METEPDQASGFTGQDDNGDEEAEIGAKLTSGCFQHRVTVYGRHEVLEKAITALKNGVIDECHSIVITEFEDVISRLPKRCKRDLRQKAREEDVGLDLSKQGTITLKGFSTDVIKMHTEVSKVLQDRLKDEHKMDRAEMTSRNVQWCYLSVTGKQEPFVKMANYDIETAFQSKKSSVSFTHKNMQAEIIFDVKKVTFVKTGL
;
A
#
# COMPACT_ATOMS: atom_id res chain seq x y z
N MET A 1 43.12 20.67 -29.06
CA MET A 1 43.61 19.51 -28.28
C MET A 1 42.91 19.64 -26.94
N GLU A 2 41.68 19.14 -26.91
CA GLU A 2 40.70 19.35 -25.84
C GLU A 2 40.09 17.98 -25.54
N THR A 3 40.04 17.62 -24.26
CA THR A 3 39.53 16.35 -23.75
C THR A 3 38.26 16.62 -22.95
N GLU A 4 37.13 16.12 -23.43
CA GLU A 4 35.88 15.93 -22.67
C GLU A 4 35.99 14.75 -21.69
N PRO A 5 35.11 14.68 -20.69
CA PRO A 5 34.50 13.38 -20.42
C PRO A 5 32.97 13.44 -20.22
N ASP A 6 32.30 12.69 -21.10
CA ASP A 6 31.17 11.77 -20.97
C ASP A 6 30.11 11.93 -19.87
N GLN A 7 28.87 12.04 -20.36
CA GLN A 7 27.66 11.55 -19.72
C GLN A 7 27.55 10.02 -19.87
N ALA A 8 27.16 9.31 -18.81
CA ALA A 8 26.69 7.93 -18.93
C ALA A 8 25.40 7.73 -18.12
N SER A 9 24.29 7.71 -18.87
CA SER A 9 23.00 7.13 -18.53
C SER A 9 23.13 5.60 -18.57
N GLY A 10 22.58 4.90 -17.56
CA GLY A 10 22.57 3.44 -17.49
C GLY A 10 21.26 2.91 -16.90
N PHE A 11 20.20 2.94 -17.70
CA PHE A 11 19.05 2.04 -17.56
C PHE A 11 19.49 0.64 -18.01
N THR A 12 19.31 -0.38 -17.19
CA THR A 12 19.28 -1.77 -17.64
C THR A 12 17.97 -2.38 -17.21
N GLY A 13 17.09 -2.58 -18.18
CA GLY A 13 15.95 -3.47 -18.07
C GLY A 13 16.32 -4.87 -18.57
N GLN A 14 15.40 -5.79 -18.23
CA GLN A 14 15.27 -7.19 -18.66
C GLN A 14 16.25 -8.19 -18.05
N ASP A 15 15.68 -9.15 -17.33
CA ASP A 15 15.80 -10.55 -17.70
C ASP A 15 14.45 -11.23 -17.44
N ASP A 16 13.76 -11.52 -18.54
CA ASP A 16 12.61 -12.40 -18.67
C ASP A 16 13.22 -13.71 -19.18
N ASN A 17 13.33 -14.74 -18.34
CA ASN A 17 13.78 -16.07 -18.76
C ASN A 17 12.84 -17.10 -18.14
N GLY A 18 12.23 -17.90 -19.02
CA GLY A 18 11.38 -19.02 -18.68
C GLY A 18 12.19 -20.16 -18.04
N ASP A 19 11.59 -20.77 -17.03
CA ASP A 19 12.13 -21.95 -16.36
C ASP A 19 11.44 -23.20 -16.92
N GLU A 20 12.16 -23.97 -17.75
CA GLU A 20 11.89 -25.38 -18.00
C GLU A 20 13.19 -26.16 -17.69
N GLU A 21 13.29 -26.73 -16.48
CA GLU A 21 13.68 -28.14 -16.24
C GLU A 21 13.84 -28.50 -14.73
N ALA A 22 13.18 -29.61 -14.40
CA ALA A 22 13.34 -30.64 -13.36
C ALA A 22 14.15 -30.43 -12.04
N GLU A 23 13.37 -30.55 -10.96
CA GLU A 23 13.50 -31.46 -9.79
C GLU A 23 14.35 -31.17 -8.52
N ILE A 24 13.59 -31.20 -7.41
CA ILE A 24 13.91 -31.42 -5.98
C ILE A 24 14.75 -30.35 -5.26
N GLY A 25 14.14 -29.17 -5.11
CA GLY A 25 14.39 -28.28 -3.99
C GLY A 25 13.13 -27.47 -3.75
N ALA A 26 12.54 -27.55 -2.55
CA ALA A 26 11.38 -26.74 -2.21
C ALA A 26 11.72 -25.27 -2.49
N LYS A 27 11.08 -24.68 -3.53
CA LYS A 27 11.25 -23.29 -3.93
C LYS A 27 10.75 -22.43 -2.78
N LEU A 28 11.65 -22.11 -1.84
CA LEU A 28 11.36 -21.26 -0.70
C LEU A 28 10.97 -19.89 -1.26
N THR A 29 9.74 -19.49 -0.98
CA THR A 29 9.15 -18.26 -1.47
C THR A 29 10.01 -17.08 -1.02
N SER A 30 10.46 -16.28 -1.99
CA SER A 30 11.44 -15.19 -1.88
C SER A 30 10.92 -13.96 -1.09
N GLY A 31 10.50 -14.14 0.16
CA GLY A 31 9.78 -13.13 0.93
C GLY A 31 10.29 -12.78 2.34
N CYS A 32 11.09 -13.61 3.02
CA CYS A 32 11.52 -13.39 4.41
C CYS A 32 13.04 -13.24 4.58
N PHE A 33 13.50 -12.76 5.74
CA PHE A 33 14.91 -12.71 6.08
C PHE A 33 15.45 -14.14 6.23
N GLN A 34 16.31 -14.53 5.29
CA GLN A 34 16.97 -15.82 5.33
C GLN A 34 18.12 -15.77 6.33
N HIS A 35 17.88 -16.27 7.53
CA HIS A 35 18.94 -16.53 8.49
C HIS A 35 19.61 -17.86 8.14
N ARG A 36 20.89 -17.81 7.74
CA ARG A 36 21.66 -19.01 7.45
C ARG A 36 22.11 -19.67 8.76
N VAL A 37 21.52 -20.83 9.05
CA VAL A 37 21.96 -21.69 10.14
C VAL A 37 22.90 -22.76 9.57
N THR A 38 24.07 -22.93 10.16
CA THR A 38 25.02 -23.99 9.80
C THR A 38 25.16 -24.97 10.96
N VAL A 39 24.89 -26.24 10.70
CA VAL A 39 24.97 -27.32 11.68
C VAL A 39 26.20 -28.17 11.39
N TYR A 40 27.07 -28.35 12.38
CA TYR A 40 28.24 -29.22 12.28
C TYR A 40 28.02 -30.44 13.19
N GLY A 41 28.37 -31.63 12.71
CA GLY A 41 28.23 -32.86 13.48
C GLY A 41 28.70 -34.10 12.75
N ARG A 42 28.67 -35.24 13.43
CA ARG A 42 28.90 -36.55 12.80
C ARG A 42 27.75 -36.87 11.85
N HIS A 43 28.06 -37.47 10.70
CA HIS A 43 27.09 -37.75 9.64
C HIS A 43 25.82 -38.48 10.16
N GLU A 44 26.00 -39.47 11.04
CA GLU A 44 24.93 -40.29 11.63
C GLU A 44 23.87 -39.50 12.42
N VAL A 45 24.23 -38.34 12.99
CA VAL A 45 23.33 -37.50 13.79
C VAL A 45 22.95 -36.20 13.09
N LEU A 46 23.68 -35.83 12.03
CA LEU A 46 23.52 -34.56 11.33
C LEU A 46 22.14 -34.42 10.70
N GLU A 47 21.67 -35.45 9.99
CA GLU A 47 20.35 -35.45 9.35
C GLU A 47 19.20 -35.34 10.37
N LYS A 48 19.34 -36.00 11.53
CA LYS A 48 18.37 -35.90 12.62
C LYS A 48 18.31 -34.48 13.19
N ALA A 49 19.47 -33.85 13.37
CA ALA A 49 19.56 -32.47 13.87
C ALA A 49 18.96 -31.47 12.88
N ILE A 50 19.26 -31.60 11.58
CA ILE A 50 18.68 -30.76 10.52
C ILE A 50 17.15 -30.93 10.46
N THR A 51 16.66 -32.17 10.55
CA THR A 51 15.22 -32.45 10.53
C THR A 51 14.52 -31.88 11.76
N ALA A 52 15.09 -32.05 12.96
CA ALA A 52 14.55 -31.48 14.18
C ALA A 52 14.48 -29.94 14.13
N LEU A 53 15.52 -29.30 13.57
CA LEU A 53 15.52 -27.85 13.35
C LEU A 53 14.41 -27.41 12.40
N LYS A 54 14.26 -28.09 11.25
CA LYS A 54 13.20 -27.79 10.28
C LYS A 54 11.81 -27.93 10.90
N ASN A 55 11.58 -29.01 11.64
CA ASN A 55 10.30 -29.26 12.29
C ASN A 55 10.01 -28.19 13.35
N GLY A 56 10.99 -27.85 14.20
CA GLY A 56 10.80 -26.79 15.20
C GLY A 56 10.46 -25.43 14.58
N VAL A 57 11.07 -25.09 13.44
CA VAL A 57 10.72 -23.85 12.72
C VAL A 57 9.30 -23.92 12.13
N ILE A 58 8.92 -25.06 11.56
CA ILE A 58 7.58 -25.25 10.98
C ILE A 58 6.51 -25.19 12.07
N ASP A 59 6.75 -25.80 13.23
CA ASP A 59 5.81 -25.86 14.34
C ASP A 59 5.52 -24.48 14.95
N GLU A 60 6.51 -23.59 14.97
CA GLU A 60 6.37 -22.20 15.45
C GLU A 60 5.87 -21.22 14.37
N CYS A 61 5.91 -21.63 13.09
CA CYS A 61 5.49 -20.80 11.96
C CYS A 61 4.01 -21.00 11.64
N HIS A 62 3.22 -19.94 11.81
CA HIS A 62 1.80 -19.95 11.48
C HIS A 62 1.53 -19.26 10.14
N SER A 63 0.38 -19.60 9.55
CA SER A 63 -0.10 -18.95 8.32
C SER A 63 -1.49 -18.38 8.54
N ILE A 64 -1.71 -17.15 8.11
CA ILE A 64 -3.02 -16.49 8.06
C ILE A 64 -3.36 -16.19 6.61
N VAL A 65 -4.57 -16.54 6.21
CA VAL A 65 -5.11 -16.26 4.88
C VAL A 65 -6.23 -15.24 5.02
N ILE A 66 -6.10 -14.14 4.29
CA ILE A 66 -7.03 -13.00 4.30
C ILE A 66 -7.82 -13.04 2.99
N THR A 67 -9.14 -13.18 3.10
CA THR A 67 -10.07 -13.26 1.96
C THR A 67 -11.30 -12.37 2.11
N GLU A 68 -11.50 -11.77 3.28
CA GLU A 68 -12.66 -10.94 3.61
C GLU A 68 -12.71 -9.59 2.85
N PHE A 69 -11.64 -9.25 2.12
CA PHE A 69 -11.53 -8.07 1.27
C PHE A 69 -11.25 -8.42 -0.19
N GLU A 70 -11.76 -9.56 -0.69
CA GLU A 70 -11.44 -10.11 -2.02
C GLU A 70 -11.44 -9.07 -3.15
N ASP A 71 -12.51 -8.27 -3.22
CA ASP A 71 -12.69 -7.21 -4.21
C ASP A 71 -11.61 -6.13 -4.12
N VAL A 72 -11.30 -5.67 -2.91
CA VAL A 72 -10.32 -4.62 -2.64
C VAL A 72 -8.90 -5.14 -2.87
N ILE A 73 -8.61 -6.38 -2.48
CA ILE A 73 -7.33 -7.07 -2.70
C ILE A 73 -7.06 -7.21 -4.20
N SER A 74 -8.09 -7.57 -4.97
CA SER A 74 -7.99 -7.71 -6.43
C SER A 74 -7.65 -6.41 -7.12
N ARG A 75 -8.15 -5.27 -6.61
CA ARG A 75 -7.91 -3.92 -7.15
C ARG A 75 -6.76 -3.17 -6.45
N LEU A 76 -6.01 -3.84 -5.56
CA LEU A 76 -4.99 -3.17 -4.75
C LEU A 76 -3.92 -2.49 -5.64
N PRO A 77 -3.64 -1.18 -5.48
CA PRO A 77 -2.65 -0.49 -6.28
C PRO A 77 -1.24 -1.09 -6.15
N LYS A 78 -0.44 -1.05 -7.22
CA LYS A 78 0.95 -1.53 -7.23
C LYS A 78 1.80 -0.93 -6.09
N ARG A 79 1.59 0.37 -5.79
CA ARG A 79 2.25 1.05 -4.68
C ARG A 79 1.92 0.40 -3.34
N CYS A 80 0.65 0.13 -3.05
CA CYS A 80 0.23 -0.56 -1.82
C CYS A 80 0.83 -1.96 -1.73
N LYS A 81 0.85 -2.73 -2.82
CA LYS A 81 1.48 -4.06 -2.84
C LYS A 81 2.98 -3.97 -2.50
N ARG A 82 3.68 -2.98 -3.04
CA ARG A 82 5.10 -2.72 -2.73
C ARG A 82 5.29 -2.33 -1.27
N ASP A 83 4.49 -1.41 -0.76
CA ASP A 83 4.59 -0.92 0.62
C ASP A 83 4.30 -2.07 1.62
N LEU A 84 3.32 -2.93 1.34
CA LEU A 84 3.05 -4.15 2.12
C LEU A 84 4.22 -5.14 2.07
N ARG A 85 4.85 -5.37 0.91
CA ARG A 85 6.04 -6.24 0.80
C ARG A 85 7.24 -5.67 1.55
N GLN A 86 7.36 -4.35 1.63
CA GLN A 86 8.42 -3.71 2.40
C GLN A 86 8.18 -3.94 3.89
N LYS A 87 6.94 -3.71 4.36
CA LYS A 87 6.57 -3.90 5.76
C LYS A 87 6.63 -5.38 6.19
N ALA A 88 6.20 -6.30 5.33
CA ALA A 88 6.33 -7.73 5.56
C ALA A 88 7.79 -8.14 5.80
N ARG A 89 8.72 -7.55 5.02
CA ARG A 89 10.16 -7.76 5.23
C ARG A 89 10.61 -7.21 6.56
N GLU A 90 10.25 -5.97 6.92
CA GLU A 90 10.60 -5.37 8.21
C GLU A 90 10.14 -6.18 9.42
N GLU A 91 9.04 -6.91 9.29
CA GLU A 91 8.47 -7.77 10.33
C GLU A 91 8.88 -9.26 10.20
N ASP A 92 9.78 -9.61 9.28
CA ASP A 92 10.16 -11.01 8.97
C ASP A 92 8.98 -11.95 8.67
N VAL A 93 7.96 -11.43 7.99
CA VAL A 93 6.77 -12.18 7.56
C VAL A 93 6.83 -12.43 6.06
N GLY A 94 6.66 -13.70 5.67
CA GLY A 94 6.40 -14.08 4.29
C GLY A 94 5.03 -13.56 3.84
N LEU A 95 5.00 -12.71 2.82
CA LEU A 95 3.79 -12.18 2.20
C LEU A 95 3.61 -12.72 0.79
N ASP A 96 2.50 -13.43 0.56
CA ASP A 96 2.09 -13.89 -0.77
C ASP A 96 0.83 -13.16 -1.25
N LEU A 97 0.92 -12.63 -2.48
CA LEU A 97 -0.11 -11.88 -3.21
C LEU A 97 -0.35 -12.48 -4.61
N SER A 98 0.13 -13.70 -4.87
CA SER A 98 0.08 -14.36 -6.17
C SER A 98 -1.35 -14.71 -6.57
N LYS A 99 -2.16 -15.18 -5.61
CA LYS A 99 -3.56 -15.51 -5.81
C LYS A 99 -4.40 -14.22 -5.78
N GLN A 100 -5.19 -14.02 -6.84
CA GLN A 100 -6.11 -12.89 -6.91
C GLN A 100 -7.12 -12.93 -5.75
N GLY A 101 -7.40 -11.75 -5.18
CA GLY A 101 -8.36 -11.63 -4.08
C GLY A 101 -7.91 -12.24 -2.75
N THR A 102 -6.69 -12.77 -2.65
CA THR A 102 -6.18 -13.43 -1.44
C THR A 102 -4.83 -12.83 -1.02
N ILE A 103 -4.63 -12.70 0.28
CA ILE A 103 -3.32 -12.41 0.87
C ILE A 103 -2.98 -13.53 1.84
N THR A 104 -1.78 -14.11 1.71
CA THR A 104 -1.28 -15.10 2.67
C THR A 104 -0.08 -14.54 3.41
N LEU A 105 -0.12 -14.62 4.74
CA LEU A 105 0.96 -14.27 5.64
C LEU A 105 1.50 -15.54 6.27
N LYS A 106 2.83 -15.69 6.34
CA LYS A 106 3.49 -16.85 6.96
C LYS A 106 4.72 -16.42 7.75
N GLY A 107 4.86 -16.90 8.98
CA GLY A 107 6.00 -16.56 9.84
C GLY A 107 5.70 -16.87 11.29
N PHE A 108 6.51 -16.31 12.19
CA PHE A 108 6.28 -16.45 13.62
C PHE A 108 4.98 -15.76 14.05
N SER A 109 4.26 -16.36 15.01
CA SER A 109 2.88 -15.96 15.35
C SER A 109 2.72 -14.48 15.67
N THR A 110 3.62 -13.91 16.48
CA THR A 110 3.56 -12.50 16.90
C THR A 110 3.68 -11.55 15.71
N ASP A 111 4.57 -11.89 14.79
CA ASP A 111 4.91 -11.03 13.66
C ASP A 111 3.83 -11.13 12.59
N VAL A 112 3.30 -12.34 12.37
CA VAL A 112 2.14 -12.58 11.50
C VAL A 112 0.92 -11.82 11.99
N ILE A 113 0.63 -11.80 13.29
CA ILE A 113 -0.50 -11.04 13.87
C ILE A 113 -0.30 -9.54 13.64
N LYS A 114 0.90 -9.02 13.89
CA LYS A 114 1.22 -7.61 13.67
C LYS A 114 1.05 -7.22 12.19
N MET A 115 1.59 -8.04 11.29
CA MET A 115 1.46 -7.83 9.85
C MET A 115 -0.01 -7.95 9.39
N HIS A 116 -0.77 -8.88 9.95
CA HIS A 116 -2.20 -9.01 9.69
C HIS A 116 -2.94 -7.72 10.02
N THR A 117 -2.71 -7.12 11.20
CA THR A 117 -3.33 -5.84 11.57
C THR A 117 -3.00 -4.73 10.58
N GLU A 118 -1.75 -4.66 10.10
CA GLU A 118 -1.32 -3.66 9.11
C GLU A 118 -2.00 -3.87 7.75
N VAL A 119 -2.10 -5.12 7.29
CA VAL A 119 -2.81 -5.46 6.05
C VAL A 119 -4.29 -5.08 6.17
N SER A 120 -4.97 -5.50 7.25
CA SER A 120 -6.38 -5.18 7.45
C SER A 120 -6.62 -3.67 7.48
N LYS A 121 -5.73 -2.89 8.10
CA LYS A 121 -5.81 -1.42 8.10
C LYS A 121 -5.72 -0.85 6.68
N VAL A 122 -4.73 -1.27 5.90
CA VAL A 122 -4.58 -0.80 4.51
C VAL A 122 -5.81 -1.14 3.67
N LEU A 123 -6.37 -2.33 3.82
CA LEU A 123 -7.56 -2.76 3.09
C LEU A 123 -8.81 -1.96 3.50
N GLN A 124 -9.00 -1.75 4.80
CA GLN A 124 -10.12 -0.93 5.31
C GLN A 124 -10.02 0.53 4.86
N ASP A 125 -8.82 1.12 4.90
CA ASP A 125 -8.62 2.49 4.44
C ASP A 125 -8.91 2.61 2.94
N ARG A 126 -8.53 1.61 2.13
CA ARG A 126 -8.91 1.58 0.71
C ARG A 126 -10.41 1.46 0.47
N LEU A 127 -11.09 0.60 1.22
CA LEU A 127 -12.54 0.51 1.13
C LEU A 127 -13.22 1.83 1.50
N LYS A 128 -12.72 2.51 2.54
CA LYS A 128 -13.22 3.84 2.94
C LYS A 128 -12.98 4.90 1.86
N ASP A 129 -11.82 4.88 1.23
CA ASP A 129 -11.48 5.78 0.11
C ASP A 129 -12.43 5.58 -1.08
N GLU A 130 -12.66 4.32 -1.50
CA GLU A 130 -13.59 3.98 -2.59
C GLU A 130 -15.01 4.48 -2.26
N HIS A 131 -15.53 4.15 -1.08
CA HIS A 131 -16.85 4.62 -0.65
C HIS A 131 -16.93 6.15 -0.53
N LYS A 132 -15.84 6.82 -0.12
CA LYS A 132 -15.81 8.28 -0.07
C LYS A 132 -15.87 8.87 -1.48
N MET A 133 -15.18 8.27 -2.44
CA MET A 133 -15.22 8.70 -3.83
C MET A 133 -16.62 8.54 -4.44
N ASP A 134 -17.30 7.43 -4.18
CA ASP A 134 -18.68 7.20 -4.63
C ASP A 134 -19.66 8.21 -4.05
N ARG A 135 -19.54 8.51 -2.75
CA ARG A 135 -20.33 9.58 -2.13
C ARG A 135 -20.02 10.94 -2.74
N ALA A 136 -18.76 11.23 -3.03
CA ALA A 136 -18.36 12.49 -3.65
C ALA A 136 -18.90 12.64 -5.08
N GLU A 137 -18.92 11.55 -5.85
CA GLU A 137 -19.57 11.49 -7.16
C GLU A 137 -21.05 11.84 -7.04
N MET A 138 -21.77 11.16 -6.14
CA MET A 138 -23.20 11.38 -5.93
C MET A 138 -23.50 12.82 -5.49
N THR A 139 -22.74 13.35 -4.52
CA THR A 139 -22.88 14.73 -4.05
C THR A 139 -22.64 15.71 -5.18
N SER A 140 -21.63 15.52 -6.03
CA SER A 140 -21.34 16.44 -7.14
C SER A 140 -22.46 16.53 -8.19
N ARG A 141 -23.34 15.51 -8.28
CA ARG A 141 -24.53 15.54 -9.15
C ARG A 141 -25.68 16.33 -8.54
N ASN A 142 -25.76 16.38 -7.22
CA ASN A 142 -26.86 17.02 -6.50
C ASN A 142 -26.54 18.47 -6.12
N VAL A 143 -25.30 18.74 -5.71
CA VAL A 143 -24.83 20.04 -5.24
C VAL A 143 -23.42 20.28 -5.77
N GLN A 144 -23.20 21.45 -6.37
CA GLN A 144 -21.88 21.88 -6.85
C GLN A 144 -21.52 23.23 -6.23
N TRP A 145 -20.57 23.20 -5.28
CA TRP A 145 -19.91 24.36 -4.75
C TRP A 145 -18.91 24.91 -5.77
N CYS A 146 -18.86 26.24 -5.86
CA CYS A 146 -17.96 26.97 -6.73
C CYS A 146 -17.31 28.13 -5.96
N TYR A 147 -16.15 28.58 -6.44
CA TYR A 147 -15.49 29.79 -5.97
C TYR A 147 -15.32 30.80 -7.11
N LEU A 148 -15.15 32.07 -6.76
CA LEU A 148 -14.76 33.11 -7.70
C LEU A 148 -13.24 33.11 -7.85
N SER A 149 -12.76 32.87 -9.07
CA SER A 149 -11.33 32.98 -9.38
C SER A 149 -10.89 34.46 -9.39
N VAL A 150 -9.57 34.68 -9.38
CA VAL A 150 -8.99 36.03 -9.49
C VAL A 150 -9.41 36.76 -10.77
N THR A 151 -9.85 36.03 -11.79
CA THR A 151 -10.35 36.59 -13.06
C THR A 151 -11.85 36.92 -13.01
N GLY A 152 -12.49 36.75 -11.84
CA GLY A 152 -13.93 36.95 -11.66
C GLY A 152 -14.79 35.83 -12.23
N LYS A 153 -14.20 34.71 -12.69
CA LYS A 153 -14.94 33.56 -13.20
C LYS A 153 -15.33 32.61 -12.09
N GLN A 154 -16.54 32.08 -12.14
CA GLN A 154 -17.00 31.04 -11.24
C GLN A 154 -16.38 29.70 -11.64
N GLU A 155 -15.63 29.07 -10.73
CA GLU A 155 -14.99 27.78 -10.94
C GLU A 155 -15.49 26.72 -9.95
N PRO A 156 -15.86 25.51 -10.42
CA PRO A 156 -16.32 24.44 -9.55
C PRO A 156 -15.17 23.81 -8.76
N PHE A 157 -15.46 23.41 -7.52
CA PHE A 157 -14.56 22.55 -6.76
C PHE A 157 -14.56 21.12 -7.34
N VAL A 158 -13.39 20.46 -7.35
CA VAL A 158 -13.26 19.02 -7.66
C VAL A 158 -14.16 18.19 -6.74
N LYS A 159 -14.64 17.03 -7.21
CA LYS A 159 -15.66 16.22 -6.54
C LYS A 159 -15.38 15.95 -5.06
N MET A 160 -14.15 15.59 -4.71
CA MET A 160 -13.75 15.34 -3.33
C MET A 160 -13.83 16.61 -2.45
N ALA A 161 -13.33 17.74 -2.94
CA ALA A 161 -13.45 19.02 -2.24
C ALA A 161 -14.91 19.43 -2.08
N ASN A 162 -15.71 19.28 -3.14
CA ASN A 162 -17.14 19.56 -3.11
C ASN A 162 -17.87 18.73 -2.04
N TYR A 163 -17.55 17.43 -1.94
CA TYR A 163 -18.08 16.55 -0.90
C TYR A 163 -17.69 16.98 0.52
N ASP A 164 -16.42 17.33 0.73
CA ASP A 164 -15.93 17.77 2.04
C ASP A 164 -16.59 19.09 2.48
N ILE A 165 -16.76 20.03 1.54
CA ILE A 165 -17.45 21.31 1.76
C ILE A 165 -18.93 21.08 2.08
N GLU A 166 -19.65 20.34 1.24
CA GLU A 166 -21.08 20.08 1.44
C GLU A 166 -21.34 19.37 2.77
N THR A 167 -20.54 18.35 3.10
CA THR A 167 -20.67 17.61 4.36
C THR A 167 -20.45 18.53 5.56
N ALA A 168 -19.44 19.41 5.51
CA ALA A 168 -19.16 20.37 6.58
C ALA A 168 -20.28 21.40 6.73
N PHE A 169 -20.81 21.89 5.61
CA PHE A 169 -21.92 22.84 5.58
C PHE A 169 -23.20 22.23 6.18
N GLN A 170 -23.60 21.03 5.74
CA GLN A 170 -24.74 20.30 6.30
C GLN A 170 -24.58 20.02 7.80
N SER A 171 -23.34 19.78 8.24
CA SER A 171 -23.00 19.58 9.65
C SER A 171 -22.89 20.87 10.46
N LYS A 172 -23.19 22.04 9.86
CA LYS A 172 -23.10 23.37 10.48
C LYS A 172 -21.72 23.68 11.08
N LYS A 173 -20.65 23.20 10.45
CA LYS A 173 -19.28 23.58 10.82
C LYS A 173 -19.01 25.01 10.35
N SER A 174 -18.14 25.73 11.06
CA SER A 174 -17.75 27.11 10.71
C SER A 174 -16.69 27.17 9.60
N SER A 175 -15.81 26.16 9.52
CA SER A 175 -14.84 26.01 8.43
C SER A 175 -14.54 24.55 8.10
N VAL A 176 -13.91 24.31 6.95
CA VAL A 176 -13.34 23.02 6.58
C VAL A 176 -12.09 23.20 5.71
N SER A 177 -11.04 22.43 6.02
CA SER A 177 -9.85 22.30 5.19
C SER A 177 -10.01 21.14 4.21
N PHE A 178 -9.58 21.33 2.96
CA PHE A 178 -9.71 20.35 1.88
C PHE A 178 -8.61 20.53 0.84
N THR A 179 -8.48 19.56 -0.06
CA THR A 179 -7.54 19.65 -1.20
C THR A 179 -8.29 19.88 -2.50
N HIS A 180 -7.86 20.90 -3.27
CA HIS A 180 -8.42 21.21 -4.58
C HIS A 180 -7.30 21.40 -5.61
N LYS A 181 -7.31 20.62 -6.71
CA LYS A 181 -6.28 20.64 -7.76
C LYS A 181 -4.85 20.60 -7.19
N ASN A 182 -4.60 19.68 -6.24
CA ASN A 182 -3.33 19.49 -5.53
C ASN A 182 -2.88 20.65 -4.61
N MET A 183 -3.75 21.60 -4.31
CA MET A 183 -3.49 22.67 -3.33
C MET A 183 -4.33 22.46 -2.08
N GLN A 184 -3.74 22.70 -0.90
CA GLN A 184 -4.52 22.79 0.34
C GLN A 184 -5.32 24.08 0.34
N ALA A 185 -6.56 24.01 0.80
CA ALA A 185 -7.46 25.14 0.90
C ALA A 185 -8.32 25.04 2.15
N GLU A 186 -8.81 26.18 2.62
CA GLU A 186 -9.81 26.27 3.68
C GLU A 186 -10.95 27.17 3.23
N ILE A 187 -12.19 26.76 3.53
CA ILE A 187 -13.37 27.62 3.41
C ILE A 187 -13.91 27.93 4.80
N ILE A 188 -14.18 29.20 5.06
CA ILE A 188 -14.83 29.68 6.27
C ILE A 188 -16.22 30.17 5.86
N PHE A 189 -17.26 29.47 6.32
CA PHE A 189 -18.64 29.63 5.84
C PHE A 189 -19.23 30.98 6.27
N ASP A 190 -18.99 31.41 7.51
CA ASP A 190 -19.57 32.63 8.09
C ASP A 190 -19.16 33.90 7.31
N VAL A 191 -17.92 33.92 6.83
CA VAL A 191 -17.36 35.04 6.07
C VAL A 191 -17.33 34.78 4.55
N LYS A 192 -17.86 33.63 4.09
CA LYS A 192 -17.89 33.22 2.68
C LYS A 192 -16.54 33.35 1.97
N LYS A 193 -15.45 33.04 2.69
CA LYS A 193 -14.08 33.21 2.21
C LYS A 193 -13.43 31.85 2.00
N VAL A 194 -12.75 31.69 0.87
CA VAL A 194 -11.85 30.57 0.61
C VAL A 194 -10.40 31.06 0.55
N THR A 195 -9.49 30.31 1.14
CA THR A 195 -8.05 30.58 1.10
C THR A 195 -7.31 29.37 0.58
N PHE A 196 -6.50 29.55 -0.46
CA PHE A 196 -5.61 28.51 -0.99
C PHE A 196 -4.20 28.73 -0.43
N VAL A 197 -3.62 27.68 0.15
CA VAL A 197 -2.25 27.70 0.64
C VAL A 197 -1.33 27.47 -0.55
N LYS A 198 -0.56 28.49 -0.94
CA LYS A 198 0.57 28.31 -1.85
C LYS A 198 1.68 27.62 -1.08
N THR A 199 1.92 26.34 -1.35
CA THR A 199 3.21 25.72 -1.08
C THR A 199 4.23 26.41 -1.99
N GLY A 200 5.11 27.23 -1.41
CA GLY A 200 6.21 27.85 -2.14
C GLY A 200 7.11 26.78 -2.76
N LEU A 201 7.41 26.95 -4.05
CA LEU A 201 8.52 26.30 -4.74
C LEU A 201 9.85 26.87 -4.22
#